data_AF-A0A7S1T067-F1
#
_entry.id   AF-A0A7S1T067-F1
#
_cell.length_a   1.000
_cell.length_b   1.000
_cell.length_c   1.000
_cell.angle_alpha   90.00
_cell.angle_beta   90.00
_cell.angle_gamma   90.00
#
_symmetry.space_group_name_H-M   'P 1'
#
loop_
_entity.id
_entity.type
_entity.pdbx_description
1 polymer ?
#
loop_
_entity_poly.entity_id
_entity_poly.type
_entity_poly.pdbx_seq_one_letter_code
_entity_poly.pdbx_strand_id
1 'polypeptide(L)'
;KLQTIFAAALANGEVRLYNEKHLVAVHTTPSPVRVLHFGRYGREDNTLISFLKNGALDIKILPRNAKLDVSGGALGPPTEQDTPLNIPKKTKQYVEQTQREREQAVDMHRIFQRDLCKLRLTTARAYVKVLTDGQGNMSYTTGASLRLKADVTGLGPSFVLKMKLQNTGTKPVINMPVMLTYNDKLYWARRNQIVVPLLVPQLEYSFEVELECRDPSAQYTDDLRIVMINGDSAVPILSALVKMPLSDVPDMDG
;
A
#
# COMPACT_ATOMS: atom_id res chain seq x y z
N LYS A 1 -17.92 27.42 -51.73
CA LYS A 1 -17.51 27.60 -50.32
C LYS A 1 -16.17 26.90 -50.15
N LEU A 2 -15.13 27.60 -49.67
CA LEU A 2 -13.87 26.95 -49.28
C LEU A 2 -14.15 26.07 -48.05
N GLN A 3 -13.94 24.76 -48.17
CA GLN A 3 -14.10 23.81 -47.08
C GLN A 3 -12.80 23.81 -46.26
N THR A 4 -12.87 24.28 -45.02
CA THR A 4 -11.71 24.34 -44.12
C THR A 4 -11.64 23.06 -43.28
N ILE A 5 -10.52 22.34 -43.38
CA ILE A 5 -10.26 21.10 -42.62
C ILE A 5 -9.17 21.38 -41.59
N PHE A 6 -9.39 20.93 -40.36
CA PHE A 6 -8.43 21.07 -39.27
C PHE A 6 -7.66 19.76 -39.07
N ALA A 7 -6.33 19.84 -39.00
CA ALA A 7 -5.48 18.71 -38.63
C ALA A 7 -5.06 18.84 -37.17
N ALA A 8 -5.32 17.81 -36.37
CA ALA A 8 -4.91 17.72 -34.98
C ALA A 8 -3.91 16.57 -34.79
N ALA A 9 -2.68 16.90 -34.41
CA ALA A 9 -1.70 15.90 -33.96
C ALA A 9 -1.91 15.60 -32.47
N LEU A 10 -2.05 14.31 -32.14
CA LEU A 10 -2.24 13.83 -30.78
C LEU A 10 -0.96 13.19 -30.23
N ALA A 11 -0.85 13.20 -28.90
CA ALA A 11 0.29 12.62 -28.19
C ALA A 11 0.38 11.09 -28.31
N ASN A 12 -0.69 10.41 -28.75
CA ASN A 12 -0.71 8.97 -29.03
C ASN A 12 -0.10 8.61 -30.40
N GLY A 13 0.42 9.59 -31.15
CA GLY A 13 1.00 9.37 -32.48
C GLY A 13 -0.03 9.39 -33.61
N GLU A 14 -1.28 9.77 -33.36
CA GLU A 14 -2.29 9.92 -34.41
C GLU A 14 -2.40 11.38 -34.88
N VAL A 15 -2.54 11.58 -36.18
CA VAL A 15 -2.96 12.83 -36.80
C VAL A 15 -4.39 12.66 -37.29
N ARG A 16 -5.32 13.41 -36.70
CA ARG A 16 -6.75 13.35 -37.00
C ARG A 16 -7.18 14.56 -37.81
N LEU A 17 -7.86 14.33 -38.93
CA LEU A 17 -8.39 15.35 -39.81
C LEU A 17 -9.88 15.54 -39.53
N TYR A 18 -10.26 16.76 -39.17
CA TYR A 18 -11.64 17.12 -38.82
C TYR A 18 -12.21 18.10 -39.84
N ASN A 19 -13.40 17.76 -40.36
CA ASN A 19 -14.24 18.69 -41.10
C ASN A 19 -15.39 19.11 -40.18
N GLU A 20 -15.33 20.34 -39.70
CA GLU A 20 -16.20 20.85 -38.63
C GLU A 20 -16.18 19.96 -37.37
N LYS A 21 -17.26 19.19 -37.13
CA LYS A 21 -17.40 18.28 -35.98
C LYS A 21 -17.08 16.83 -36.31
N HIS A 22 -16.82 16.51 -37.56
CA HIS A 22 -16.71 15.13 -38.03
C HIS A 22 -15.25 14.76 -38.25
N LEU A 23 -14.84 13.62 -37.71
CA LEU A 23 -13.56 13.00 -38.01
C LEU A 23 -13.63 12.40 -39.41
N VAL A 24 -12.77 12.87 -40.31
CA VAL A 24 -12.78 12.46 -41.72
C VAL A 24 -11.68 11.45 -42.02
N ALA A 25 -10.50 11.62 -41.43
CA ALA A 25 -9.38 10.71 -41.63
C ALA A 25 -8.48 10.66 -40.41
N VAL A 26 -7.86 9.50 -40.21
CA VAL A 26 -6.85 9.26 -39.17
C VAL A 26 -5.59 8.75 -39.85
N HIS A 27 -4.47 9.39 -39.55
CA HIS A 27 -3.14 8.96 -39.96
C HIS A 27 -2.31 8.61 -38.74
N THR A 28 -1.81 7.38 -38.67
CA THR A 28 -0.96 6.92 -37.57
C THR A 28 0.52 7.13 -37.93
N THR A 29 1.23 7.81 -37.04
CA THR A 29 2.67 8.05 -37.12
C THR A 29 3.42 7.25 -36.06
N PRO A 30 4.69 6.86 -36.30
CA PRO A 30 5.44 6.03 -35.36
C PRO A 30 5.88 6.77 -34.08
N SER A 31 5.79 8.10 -34.04
CA SER A 31 6.17 8.93 -32.91
C SER A 31 5.29 10.18 -32.88
N PRO A 32 5.05 10.82 -31.71
CA PRO A 32 4.19 12.01 -31.66
C PRO A 32 4.71 13.15 -32.53
N VAL A 33 3.82 13.78 -33.29
CA VAL A 33 4.15 14.90 -34.19
C VAL A 33 4.26 16.20 -33.39
N ARG A 34 5.34 16.95 -33.58
CA ARG A 34 5.60 18.26 -32.96
C ARG A 34 5.16 19.42 -33.84
N VAL A 35 5.34 19.30 -35.15
CA VAL A 35 5.03 20.34 -36.12
C VAL A 35 4.33 19.70 -37.31
N LEU A 36 3.22 20.31 -37.72
CA LEU A 36 2.48 19.98 -38.94
C LEU A 36 2.50 21.19 -39.87
N HIS A 37 2.77 20.94 -41.15
CA HIS A 37 2.66 21.95 -42.19
C HIS A 37 1.98 21.33 -43.42
N PHE A 38 0.91 21.96 -43.89
CA PHE A 38 0.23 21.54 -45.12
C PHE A 38 0.41 22.61 -46.19
N GLY A 39 0.90 22.20 -47.36
CA GLY A 39 1.10 23.10 -48.48
C GLY A 39 1.83 22.46 -49.65
N ARG A 40 2.34 23.32 -50.53
CA ARG A 40 3.07 22.89 -51.72
C ARG A 40 4.48 22.44 -51.36
N TYR A 41 4.85 21.24 -51.80
CA TYR A 41 6.20 20.71 -51.70
C TYR A 41 6.69 20.30 -53.09
N GLY A 42 7.61 21.08 -53.66
CA GLY A 42 8.12 20.88 -55.01
C GLY A 42 7.04 21.06 -56.09
N ARG A 43 6.72 19.97 -56.80
CA ARG A 43 5.72 19.94 -57.88
C ARG A 43 4.31 19.57 -57.39
N GLU A 44 4.15 19.16 -56.13
CA GLU A 44 2.87 18.76 -55.57
C GLU A 44 2.31 19.83 -54.64
N ASP A 45 1.09 20.29 -54.90
CA ASP A 45 0.44 21.38 -54.16
C ASP A 45 -0.18 20.92 -52.83
N ASN A 46 -0.48 19.62 -52.68
CA ASN A 46 -1.23 19.07 -51.56
C ASN A 46 -0.38 18.13 -50.70
N THR A 47 0.61 18.65 -49.99
CA THR A 47 1.54 17.83 -49.18
C THR A 47 1.45 18.18 -47.69
N LEU A 48 1.28 17.17 -46.85
CA LEU A 48 1.38 17.26 -45.39
C LEU A 48 2.79 16.84 -44.95
N ILE A 49 3.52 17.77 -44.35
CA ILE A 49 4.85 17.56 -43.77
C ILE A 49 4.69 17.52 -42.25
N SER A 50 5.18 16.43 -41.64
CA SER A 50 5.09 16.19 -40.21
C SER A 50 6.48 15.97 -39.62
N PHE A 51 6.87 16.78 -38.63
CA PHE A 51 8.08 16.57 -37.85
C PHE A 51 7.78 15.78 -36.59
N LEU A 52 8.39 14.61 -36.48
CA LEU A 52 8.19 13.69 -35.37
C LEU A 52 9.12 14.05 -34.21
N LYS A 53 8.72 13.73 -32.98
CA LYS A 53 9.52 14.01 -31.76
C LYS A 53 10.88 13.31 -31.76
N ASN A 54 10.99 12.16 -32.43
CA ASN A 54 12.24 11.43 -32.59
C ASN A 54 13.18 12.01 -33.68
N GLY A 55 12.82 13.14 -34.29
CA GLY A 55 13.61 13.80 -35.33
C GLY A 55 13.37 13.27 -36.75
N ALA A 56 12.52 12.25 -36.91
CA ALA A 56 12.15 11.76 -38.23
C ALA A 56 11.16 12.71 -38.93
N LEU A 57 11.18 12.68 -40.25
CA LEU A 57 10.32 13.46 -41.12
C LEU A 57 9.34 12.52 -41.83
N ASP A 58 8.04 12.81 -41.72
CA ASP A 58 6.98 12.08 -42.42
C ASP A 58 6.31 13.02 -43.43
N ILE A 59 6.32 12.64 -44.71
CA ILE A 59 5.80 13.44 -45.83
C ILE A 59 4.69 12.64 -46.51
N LYS A 60 3.49 13.20 -46.55
CA LYS A 60 2.33 12.60 -47.20
C LYS A 60 1.74 13.51 -48.27
N ILE A 61 1.67 12.99 -49.49
CA ILE A 61 1.01 13.67 -50.61
C ILE A 61 -0.45 13.24 -50.65
N LEU A 62 -1.36 14.21 -50.60
CA LEU A 62 -2.79 13.97 -50.72
C LEU A 62 -3.19 13.94 -52.22
N PRO A 63 -3.82 12.86 -52.71
CA PRO A 63 -4.24 12.78 -54.10
C PRO A 63 -5.19 13.91 -54.49
N ARG A 64 -5.06 14.43 -55.72
CA ARG A 64 -5.91 15.53 -56.23
C ARG A 64 -7.41 15.21 -56.25
N ASN A 65 -7.75 13.92 -56.31
CA ASN A 65 -9.12 13.42 -56.35
C ASN A 65 -9.65 13.01 -54.96
N ALA A 66 -8.90 13.26 -53.88
CA ALA A 66 -9.32 12.90 -52.53
C ALA A 66 -10.50 13.75 -52.09
N LYS A 67 -11.64 13.11 -51.84
CA LYS A 67 -12.81 13.74 -51.21
C LYS A 67 -12.77 13.47 -49.72
N LEU A 68 -12.48 14.50 -48.94
CA LEU A 68 -12.45 14.47 -47.48
C LEU A 68 -13.85 14.81 -46.92
N ASP A 69 -14.84 14.03 -47.36
CA ASP A 69 -16.22 14.16 -46.91
C ASP A 69 -16.49 13.25 -45.70
N VAL A 70 -17.54 13.57 -44.95
CA VAL A 70 -17.96 12.81 -43.77
C VAL A 70 -18.33 11.39 -44.21
N SER A 71 -17.47 10.41 -43.94
CA SER A 71 -17.83 9.01 -44.05
C SER A 71 -18.81 8.71 -42.91
N GLY A 72 -20.10 8.59 -43.26
CA GLY A 72 -21.20 8.29 -42.34
C GLY A 72 -21.11 6.86 -41.79
N GLY A 73 -20.11 6.59 -40.95
CA GLY A 73 -20.10 5.42 -40.08
C GLY A 73 -21.29 5.55 -39.12
N ALA A 74 -22.21 4.59 -39.18
CA ALA A 74 -23.46 4.62 -38.45
C ALA A 74 -23.26 4.95 -36.96
N LEU A 75 -24.00 5.95 -36.48
CA LEU A 75 -24.20 6.28 -35.06
C LEU A 75 -25.05 5.20 -34.37
N GLY A 76 -24.70 3.93 -34.56
CA GLY A 76 -25.30 2.83 -33.82
C GLY A 76 -24.93 2.92 -32.34
N PRO A 77 -25.73 2.31 -31.45
CA PRO A 77 -25.31 2.12 -30.07
C PRO A 77 -23.91 1.49 -30.01
N PRO A 78 -23.09 1.82 -28.99
CA PRO A 78 -21.76 1.23 -28.84
C PRO A 78 -21.84 -0.29 -28.91
N THR A 79 -20.93 -0.93 -29.65
CA THR A 79 -20.83 -2.40 -29.74
C THR A 79 -20.66 -3.08 -28.37
N GLU A 80 -20.25 -2.32 -27.36
CA GLU A 80 -20.19 -2.73 -25.96
C GLU A 80 -21.56 -3.11 -25.38
N GLN A 81 -22.68 -2.61 -25.94
CA GLN A 81 -24.04 -3.01 -25.54
C GLN A 81 -24.44 -4.40 -26.06
N ASP A 82 -23.77 -4.92 -27.09
CA ASP A 82 -23.99 -6.27 -27.61
C ASP A 82 -23.19 -7.33 -26.82
N THR A 83 -22.30 -6.90 -25.92
CA THR A 83 -21.53 -7.82 -25.07
C THR A 83 -22.35 -8.17 -23.83
N PRO A 84 -22.80 -9.42 -23.66
CA PRO A 84 -23.56 -9.80 -22.47
C PRO A 84 -22.71 -9.60 -21.22
N LEU A 85 -23.32 -9.07 -20.16
CA LEU A 85 -22.66 -8.84 -18.89
C LEU A 85 -22.06 -10.15 -18.35
N ASN A 86 -20.82 -10.09 -17.90
CA ASN A 86 -20.13 -11.23 -17.30
C ASN A 86 -20.65 -11.48 -15.86
N ILE A 87 -21.87 -12.00 -15.76
CA ILE A 87 -22.49 -12.36 -14.49
C ILE A 87 -22.10 -13.81 -14.16
N PRO A 88 -21.42 -14.06 -13.03
CA PRO A 88 -21.10 -15.42 -12.61
C PRO A 88 -22.36 -16.28 -12.50
N LYS A 89 -22.33 -17.46 -13.13
CA LYS A 89 -23.47 -18.39 -13.09
C LYS A 89 -23.55 -19.04 -11.71
N LYS A 90 -24.77 -19.18 -11.18
CA LYS A 90 -25.01 -19.94 -9.94
C LYS A 90 -24.66 -21.41 -10.17
N THR A 91 -23.80 -21.94 -9.32
CA THR A 91 -23.36 -23.34 -9.37
C THR A 91 -24.41 -24.26 -8.73
N LYS A 92 -24.33 -25.57 -9.02
CA LYS A 92 -25.16 -26.58 -8.37
C LYS A 92 -25.01 -26.54 -6.83
N GLN A 93 -23.78 -26.36 -6.34
CA GLN A 93 -23.50 -26.24 -4.90
C GLN A 93 -24.23 -25.07 -4.25
N TYR A 94 -24.31 -23.91 -4.93
CA TYR A 94 -25.04 -22.76 -4.43
C TYR A 94 -26.54 -23.07 -4.27
N VAL A 95 -27.13 -23.77 -5.24
CA VAL A 95 -28.54 -24.16 -5.20
C VAL A 95 -28.79 -25.17 -4.08
N GLU A 96 -27.94 -26.18 -3.94
CA GLU A 96 -28.02 -27.19 -2.87
C GLU A 96 -27.87 -26.56 -1.47
N GLN A 97 -26.94 -25.61 -1.29
CA GLN A 97 -26.80 -24.86 -0.04
C GLN A 97 -28.04 -24.03 0.28
N THR A 98 -28.62 -23.35 -0.71
CA THR A 98 -29.83 -22.54 -0.52
C THR A 98 -31.01 -23.42 -0.06
N GLN A 99 -31.13 -24.64 -0.61
CA GLN A 99 -32.17 -25.58 -0.20
C GLN A 99 -31.93 -26.07 1.24
N ARG A 100 -30.69 -26.42 1.61
CA ARG A 100 -30.34 -26.79 2.99
C ARG A 100 -30.63 -25.66 3.98
N GLU A 101 -30.24 -24.44 3.65
CA GLU A 101 -30.50 -23.25 4.48
C GLU A 101 -32.00 -23.02 4.67
N ARG A 102 -32.80 -23.23 3.62
CA ARG A 102 -34.26 -23.12 3.71
C ARG A 102 -34.87 -24.17 4.66
N GLU A 103 -34.39 -25.40 4.62
CA GLU A 103 -34.92 -26.50 5.45
C GLU A 103 -34.46 -26.42 6.91
N GLN A 104 -33.24 -25.95 7.17
CA GLN A 104 -32.61 -25.98 8.50
C GLN A 104 -32.33 -24.59 9.10
N ALA A 105 -33.01 -23.54 8.60
CA ALA A 105 -32.76 -22.15 8.97
C ALA A 105 -32.74 -21.90 10.50
N VAL A 106 -33.70 -22.49 11.22
CA VAL A 106 -33.87 -22.27 12.66
C VAL A 106 -32.69 -22.82 13.45
N ASP A 107 -32.23 -24.03 13.12
CA ASP A 107 -31.12 -24.67 13.82
C ASP A 107 -29.79 -23.98 13.49
N MET A 108 -29.58 -23.61 12.22
CA MET A 108 -28.41 -22.81 11.81
C MET A 108 -28.35 -21.48 12.56
N HIS A 109 -29.48 -20.77 12.68
CA HIS A 109 -29.55 -19.52 13.44
C HIS A 109 -29.20 -19.73 14.92
N ARG A 110 -29.77 -20.76 15.57
CA ARG A 110 -29.50 -21.06 16.98
C ARG A 110 -28.03 -21.42 17.24
N ILE A 111 -27.43 -22.23 16.37
CA ILE A 111 -26.01 -22.58 16.45
C ILE A 111 -25.15 -21.33 16.29
N PHE A 112 -25.44 -20.51 15.28
CA PHE A 112 -24.72 -19.26 15.05
C PHE A 112 -24.77 -18.32 16.26
N GLN A 113 -25.96 -18.11 16.86
CA GLN A 113 -26.09 -17.25 18.05
C GLN A 113 -25.29 -17.79 19.24
N ARG A 114 -25.38 -19.10 19.50
CA ARG A 114 -24.62 -19.75 20.58
C ARG A 114 -23.11 -19.57 20.38
N ASP A 115 -22.62 -19.81 19.17
CA ASP A 115 -21.20 -19.77 18.87
C ASP A 115 -20.67 -18.34 18.80
N LEU A 116 -21.50 -17.38 18.37
CA LEU A 116 -21.19 -15.96 18.43
C LEU A 116 -21.09 -15.45 19.89
N CYS A 117 -21.94 -15.94 20.80
CA CYS A 117 -21.82 -15.64 22.23
C CYS A 117 -20.51 -16.20 22.82
N LYS A 118 -20.14 -17.44 22.45
CA LYS A 118 -18.85 -18.03 22.86
C LYS A 118 -17.67 -17.24 22.30
N LEU A 119 -17.72 -16.82 21.03
CA LEU A 119 -16.69 -16.00 20.41
C LEU A 119 -16.52 -14.68 21.19
N ARG A 120 -17.62 -13.96 21.46
CA ARG A 120 -17.59 -12.72 22.25
C ARG A 120 -16.96 -12.91 23.62
N LEU A 121 -17.30 -13.98 24.33
CA LEU A 121 -16.72 -14.30 25.63
C LEU A 121 -15.21 -14.58 25.53
N THR A 122 -14.81 -15.40 24.56
CA THR A 122 -13.39 -15.74 24.34
C THR A 122 -12.59 -14.51 23.95
N THR A 123 -13.11 -13.66 23.06
CA THR A 123 -12.49 -12.40 22.67
C THR A 123 -12.39 -11.45 23.86
N ALA A 124 -13.44 -11.30 24.67
CA ALA A 124 -13.40 -10.45 25.86
C ALA A 124 -12.36 -10.94 26.89
N ARG A 125 -12.28 -12.25 27.14
CA ARG A 125 -11.26 -12.84 28.02
C ARG A 125 -9.85 -12.61 27.50
N ALA A 126 -9.62 -12.85 26.20
CA ALA A 126 -8.33 -12.60 25.57
C ALA A 126 -7.95 -11.11 25.60
N TYR A 127 -8.93 -10.22 25.40
CA TYR A 127 -8.73 -8.77 25.45
C TYR A 127 -8.38 -8.28 26.85
N VAL A 128 -9.10 -8.74 27.89
CA VAL A 128 -8.75 -8.43 29.28
C VAL A 128 -7.37 -8.95 29.60
N LYS A 129 -7.03 -10.18 29.19
CA LYS A 129 -5.67 -10.72 29.37
C LYS A 129 -4.60 -9.84 28.72
N VAL A 130 -4.84 -9.37 27.49
CA VAL A 130 -3.93 -8.43 26.80
C VAL A 130 -3.78 -7.12 27.58
N LEU A 131 -4.87 -6.58 28.13
CA LEU A 131 -4.82 -5.36 28.95
C LEU A 131 -4.12 -5.57 30.30
N THR A 132 -4.37 -6.69 30.99
CA THR A 132 -3.76 -6.98 32.30
C THR A 132 -2.29 -7.33 32.17
N ASP A 133 -1.93 -8.10 31.14
CA ASP A 133 -0.56 -8.53 30.88
C ASP A 133 0.23 -7.42 30.15
N GLY A 134 -0.43 -6.32 29.77
CA GLY A 134 0.14 -5.19 29.04
C GLY A 134 0.61 -5.53 27.63
N GLN A 135 0.25 -6.71 27.10
CA GLN A 135 0.73 -7.23 25.81
C GLN A 135 0.05 -6.51 24.62
N GLY A 136 0.53 -5.32 24.28
CA GLY A 136 0.03 -4.56 23.15
C GLY A 136 0.94 -3.42 22.76
N ASN A 137 1.11 -3.21 21.45
CA ASN A 137 1.92 -2.12 20.89
C ASN A 137 1.23 -0.74 21.01
N MET A 138 0.02 -0.71 21.57
CA MET A 138 -0.77 0.49 21.83
C MET A 138 -1.34 0.43 23.23
N SER A 139 -1.18 1.51 23.99
CA SER A 139 -1.82 1.66 25.29
C SER A 139 -3.07 2.52 25.19
N TYR A 140 -4.14 2.05 25.83
CA TYR A 140 -5.40 2.77 26.00
C TYR A 140 -5.72 3.01 27.49
N THR A 141 -4.73 2.87 28.38
CA THR A 141 -4.96 3.12 29.81
C THR A 141 -5.25 4.60 30.06
N THR A 142 -5.93 4.88 31.17
CA THR A 142 -6.43 6.21 31.55
C THR A 142 -5.29 7.23 31.66
N GLY A 143 -5.06 7.98 30.59
CA GLY A 143 -4.24 9.20 30.60
C GLY A 143 -3.18 9.29 29.50
N ALA A 144 -2.72 8.17 28.93
CA ALA A 144 -1.64 8.17 27.95
C ALA A 144 -1.95 7.24 26.78
N SER A 145 -2.26 7.82 25.61
CA SER A 145 -2.34 7.07 24.37
C SER A 145 -0.96 7.02 23.73
N LEU A 146 -0.22 5.95 23.98
CA LEU A 146 1.15 5.77 23.49
C LEU A 146 1.20 4.64 22.46
N ARG A 147 2.03 4.84 21.43
CA ARG A 147 2.36 3.83 20.42
C ARG A 147 3.86 3.56 20.46
N LEU A 148 4.21 2.29 20.64
CA LEU A 148 5.60 1.82 20.53
C LEU A 148 5.72 0.95 19.28
N LYS A 149 6.76 1.21 18.48
CA LYS A 149 7.26 0.26 17.49
C LYS A 149 8.70 -0.08 17.86
N ALA A 150 9.06 -1.34 17.76
CA ALA A 150 10.39 -1.80 18.09
C ALA A 150 10.84 -2.80 17.03
N ASP A 151 12.02 -2.55 16.46
CA ASP A 151 12.65 -3.37 15.44
C ASP A 151 14.09 -3.67 15.87
N VAL A 152 14.57 -4.88 15.57
CA VAL A 152 15.95 -5.28 15.84
C VAL A 152 16.70 -5.35 14.51
N THR A 153 17.86 -4.70 14.46
CA THR A 153 18.73 -4.73 13.28
C THR A 153 20.12 -5.24 13.68
N GLY A 154 20.70 -6.12 12.88
CA GLY A 154 22.01 -6.73 13.13
C GLY A 154 21.99 -8.21 12.76
N LEU A 155 23.14 -8.75 12.38
CA LEU A 155 23.32 -10.16 12.02
C LEU A 155 23.95 -10.98 13.17
N GLY A 156 24.24 -10.35 14.31
CA GLY A 156 24.92 -10.96 15.45
C GLY A 156 26.46 -10.84 15.38
N PRO A 157 27.18 -10.99 16.50
CA PRO A 157 26.68 -11.07 17.88
C PRO A 157 26.19 -9.72 18.43
N SER A 158 26.39 -8.63 17.68
CA SER A 158 25.90 -7.29 18.02
C SER A 158 24.60 -6.96 17.29
N PHE A 159 23.61 -6.51 18.04
CA PHE A 159 22.32 -6.05 17.55
C PHE A 159 22.06 -4.62 18.01
N VAL A 160 21.23 -3.91 17.25
CA VAL A 160 20.72 -2.58 17.60
C VAL A 160 19.20 -2.67 17.67
N LEU A 161 18.66 -2.45 18.87
CA LEU A 161 17.23 -2.30 19.10
C LEU A 161 16.82 -0.87 18.80
N LYS A 162 16.02 -0.69 17.75
CA LYS A 162 15.46 0.60 17.34
C LYS A 162 14.02 0.71 17.84
N MET A 163 13.77 1.67 18.70
CA MET A 163 12.45 1.92 19.27
C MET A 163 11.91 3.27 18.79
N LYS A 164 10.68 3.29 18.31
CA LYS A 164 9.94 4.49 17.93
C LYS A 164 8.74 4.66 18.84
N LEU A 165 8.74 5.76 19.59
CA LEU A 165 7.71 6.10 20.56
C LEU A 165 6.93 7.32 20.08
N GLN A 166 5.61 7.22 20.06
CA GLN A 166 4.74 8.31 19.66
C GLN A 166 3.60 8.48 20.66
N ASN A 167 3.37 9.72 21.09
CA ASN A 167 2.17 10.08 21.84
C ASN A 167 1.02 10.34 20.86
N THR A 168 0.05 9.44 20.81
CA THR A 168 -1.16 9.57 19.99
C THR A 168 -2.30 10.27 20.74
N GLY A 169 -2.08 10.70 21.98
CA GLY A 169 -3.04 11.44 22.79
C GLY A 169 -3.10 12.93 22.44
N THR A 170 -3.90 13.67 23.20
CA THR A 170 -4.08 15.13 23.04
C THR A 170 -3.26 15.96 24.02
N LYS A 171 -2.79 15.36 25.12
CA LYS A 171 -1.98 16.02 26.15
C LYS A 171 -0.54 15.53 26.11
N PRO A 172 0.43 16.40 26.40
CA PRO A 172 1.81 15.97 26.55
C PRO A 172 1.96 15.01 27.73
N VAL A 173 2.90 14.06 27.62
CA VAL A 173 3.19 13.07 28.66
C VAL A 173 4.65 13.23 29.10
N ILE A 174 4.89 13.20 30.40
CA ILE A 174 6.22 13.29 31.03
C ILE A 174 6.49 12.05 31.89
N ASN A 175 7.76 11.86 32.26
CA ASN A 175 8.19 10.85 33.23
C ASN A 175 7.79 9.41 32.85
N MET A 176 8.09 9.03 31.61
CA MET A 176 7.83 7.70 31.05
C MET A 176 9.13 6.92 30.89
N PRO A 177 9.67 6.29 31.95
CA PRO A 177 10.82 5.40 31.81
C PRO A 177 10.47 4.20 30.94
N VAL A 178 11.38 3.86 30.03
CA VAL A 178 11.36 2.60 29.28
C VAL A 178 12.39 1.66 29.90
N MET A 179 11.97 0.45 30.23
CA MET A 179 12.80 -0.62 30.77
C MET A 179 12.87 -1.79 29.81
N LEU A 180 14.05 -2.39 29.68
CA LEU A 180 14.29 -3.61 28.92
C LEU A 180 14.41 -4.78 29.90
N THR A 181 13.65 -5.84 29.64
CA THR A 181 13.69 -7.10 30.40
C THR A 181 13.99 -8.23 29.42
N TYR A 182 15.05 -8.98 29.71
CA TYR A 182 15.56 -10.05 28.86
C TYR A 182 16.32 -11.05 29.73
N ASN A 183 16.75 -12.17 29.15
CA ASN A 183 17.56 -13.16 29.83
C ASN A 183 19.04 -12.76 29.85
N ASP A 184 19.57 -12.35 31.02
CA ASP A 184 20.94 -11.86 31.22
C ASP A 184 22.05 -12.89 30.88
N LYS A 185 21.68 -14.17 30.73
CA LYS A 185 22.60 -15.22 30.27
C LYS A 185 22.84 -15.17 28.76
N LEU A 186 21.84 -14.71 27.99
CA LEU A 186 21.86 -14.71 26.53
C LEU A 186 22.20 -13.35 25.94
N TYR A 187 21.64 -12.30 26.53
CA TYR A 187 21.77 -10.94 26.02
C TYR A 187 22.36 -10.02 27.07
N TRP A 188 23.05 -8.99 26.61
CA TRP A 188 23.51 -7.87 27.42
C TRP A 188 23.19 -6.58 26.68
N ALA A 189 22.44 -5.68 27.30
CA ALA A 189 22.19 -4.36 26.74
C ALA A 189 23.14 -3.33 27.37
N ARG A 190 23.63 -2.41 26.56
CA ARG A 190 24.47 -1.30 27.05
C ARG A 190 23.69 -0.37 27.99
N ARG A 191 22.37 -0.30 27.82
CA ARG A 191 21.43 0.49 28.65
C ARG A 191 20.12 -0.27 28.84
N ASN A 192 19.82 -0.66 30.08
CA ASN A 192 18.57 -1.39 30.43
C ASN A 192 17.40 -0.46 30.73
N GLN A 193 17.67 0.83 30.95
CA GLN A 193 16.67 1.84 31.23
C GLN A 193 16.94 3.09 30.40
N ILE A 194 15.89 3.64 29.80
CA ILE A 194 15.91 4.88 29.05
C ILE A 194 14.92 5.84 29.67
N VAL A 195 15.39 7.02 30.06
CA VAL A 195 14.52 8.10 30.48
C VAL A 195 14.05 8.85 29.23
N VAL A 196 12.76 8.71 28.91
CA VAL A 196 12.17 9.39 27.76
C VAL A 196 11.89 10.86 28.13
N PRO A 197 12.28 11.82 27.27
CA PRO A 197 11.96 13.23 27.46
C PRO A 197 10.45 13.49 27.35
N LEU A 198 10.02 14.75 27.50
CA LEU A 198 8.64 15.20 27.26
C LEU A 198 8.14 14.70 25.89
N LEU A 199 7.09 13.86 25.89
CA LEU A 199 6.45 13.35 24.69
C LEU A 199 5.30 14.26 24.26
N VAL A 200 5.58 15.11 23.27
CA VAL A 200 4.58 16.00 22.66
C VAL A 200 3.62 15.18 21.78
N PRO A 201 2.31 15.51 21.77
CA PRO A 201 1.35 14.87 20.88
C PRO A 201 1.80 14.83 19.42
N GLN A 202 1.57 13.69 18.77
CA GLN A 202 1.82 13.39 17.36
C GLN A 202 3.29 13.37 16.91
N LEU A 203 4.25 13.72 17.77
CA LEU A 203 5.68 13.65 17.46
C LEU A 203 6.23 12.23 17.69
N GLU A 204 7.01 11.73 16.73
CA GLU A 204 7.69 10.43 16.82
C GLU A 204 9.13 10.64 17.34
N TYR A 205 9.46 9.94 18.42
CA TYR A 205 10.78 9.94 19.04
C TYR A 205 11.45 8.60 18.78
N SER A 206 12.72 8.62 18.37
CA SER A 206 13.49 7.41 18.08
C SER A 206 14.60 7.22 19.11
N PHE A 207 14.73 6.01 19.63
CA PHE A 207 15.75 5.61 20.59
C PHE A 207 16.43 4.33 20.08
N GLU A 208 17.73 4.25 20.29
CA GLU A 208 18.53 3.09 19.89
C GLU A 208 19.27 2.55 21.11
N VAL A 209 19.28 1.23 21.25
CA VAL A 209 20.04 0.51 22.28
C VAL A 209 20.86 -0.58 21.63
N GLU A 210 22.16 -0.57 21.89
CA GLU A 210 23.08 -1.64 21.52
C GLU A 210 22.87 -2.85 22.45
N LEU A 211 22.69 -4.01 21.83
CA LEU A 211 22.50 -5.31 22.45
C LEU A 211 23.62 -6.25 21.97
N GLU A 212 24.18 -7.04 22.87
CA GLU A 212 25.20 -8.04 22.56
C GLU A 212 24.71 -9.42 22.98
N CYS A 213 24.89 -10.41 22.12
CA CYS A 213 24.63 -11.81 22.44
C CYS A 213 25.86 -12.42 23.12
N ARG A 214 25.69 -12.87 24.37
CA ARG A 214 26.75 -13.49 25.17
C ARG A 214 27.03 -14.93 24.79
N ASP A 215 26.08 -15.61 24.17
CA ASP A 215 26.24 -16.95 23.65
C ASP A 215 25.91 -16.99 22.15
N PRO A 216 26.83 -16.52 21.28
CA PRO A 216 26.64 -16.56 19.83
C PRO A 216 26.57 -17.99 19.26
N SER A 217 26.94 -19.00 20.07
CA SER A 217 26.91 -20.42 19.69
C SER A 217 25.56 -21.09 19.99
N ALA A 218 24.69 -20.41 20.75
CA ALA A 218 23.36 -20.91 21.07
C ALA A 218 22.46 -20.92 19.83
N GLN A 219 21.93 -22.09 19.48
CA GLN A 219 20.94 -22.25 18.41
C GLN A 219 19.50 -21.89 18.86
N TYR A 220 19.36 -21.17 19.97
CA TYR A 220 18.07 -20.77 20.54
C TYR A 220 18.07 -19.27 20.84
N THR A 221 16.90 -18.65 20.63
CA THR A 221 16.67 -17.24 20.95
C THR A 221 15.64 -17.12 22.07
N ASP A 222 15.70 -16.00 22.78
CA ASP A 222 14.69 -15.62 23.77
C ASP A 222 14.12 -14.26 23.40
N ASP A 223 12.92 -13.99 23.86
CA ASP A 223 12.23 -12.75 23.55
C ASP A 223 12.69 -11.63 24.49
N LEU A 224 12.94 -10.45 23.93
CA LEU A 224 13.20 -9.24 24.69
C LEU A 224 11.89 -8.50 24.94
N ARG A 225 11.60 -8.16 26.19
CA ARG A 225 10.39 -7.42 26.57
C ARG A 225 10.73 -5.98 26.92
N ILE A 226 10.08 -5.06 26.23
CA ILE A 226 10.15 -3.61 26.47
C ILE A 226 8.94 -3.22 27.30
N VAL A 227 9.18 -2.57 28.44
CA VAL A 227 8.14 -2.16 29.38
C VAL A 227 8.20 -0.65 29.57
N MET A 228 7.08 0.03 29.36
CA MET A 228 6.90 1.43 29.73
C MET A 228 6.04 1.54 30.97
N ILE A 229 6.50 2.33 31.92
CA ILE A 229 5.87 2.51 33.22
C ILE A 229 5.58 4.00 33.42
N ASN A 230 4.51 4.33 34.13
CA ASN A 230 4.30 5.70 34.60
C ASN A 230 5.17 5.91 35.84
N GLY A 231 5.87 7.05 35.97
CA GLY A 231 6.60 7.33 37.21
C GLY A 231 5.74 7.28 38.48
N ASP A 232 4.43 7.46 38.37
CA ASP A 232 3.49 7.44 39.50
C ASP A 232 2.87 6.06 39.81
N SER A 233 3.11 5.03 38.98
CA SER A 233 2.48 3.71 39.15
C SER A 233 3.40 2.58 38.69
N ALA A 234 3.49 1.50 39.47
CA ALA A 234 4.27 0.31 39.11
C ALA A 234 3.60 -0.59 38.04
N VAL A 235 2.41 -0.23 37.57
CA VAL A 235 1.69 -0.98 36.54
C VAL A 235 2.19 -0.55 35.15
N PRO A 236 2.61 -1.48 34.28
CA PRO A 236 3.09 -1.13 32.95
C PRO A 236 1.94 -0.52 32.13
N ILE A 237 2.21 0.64 31.53
CA ILE A 237 1.30 1.29 30.59
C ILE A 237 1.30 0.52 29.26
N LEU A 238 2.48 0.10 28.82
CA LEU A 238 2.68 -0.58 27.55
C LEU A 238 3.79 -1.61 27.70
N SER A 239 3.55 -2.82 27.20
CA SER A 239 4.58 -3.86 27.08
C SER A 239 4.61 -4.39 25.65
N ALA A 240 5.79 -4.36 25.04
CA ALA A 240 6.03 -4.94 23.72
C ALA A 240 7.01 -6.11 23.84
N LEU A 241 6.71 -7.20 23.13
CA LEU A 241 7.57 -8.36 23.03
C LEU A 241 8.28 -8.32 21.67
N VAL A 242 9.60 -8.36 21.70
CA VAL A 242 10.46 -8.31 20.53
C VAL A 242 11.15 -9.65 20.41
N LYS A 243 10.87 -10.35 19.31
CA LYS A 243 11.54 -11.61 19.00
C LYS A 243 12.96 -11.30 18.54
N MET A 244 13.95 -11.79 19.26
CA MET A 244 15.34 -11.61 18.88
C MET A 244 15.68 -12.52 17.68
N PRO A 245 16.39 -12.00 16.66
CA PRO A 245 16.93 -12.83 15.59
C PRO A 245 17.99 -13.79 16.12
N LEU A 246 18.23 -14.88 15.38
CA LEU A 246 19.37 -15.77 15.66
C LEU A 246 20.67 -14.99 15.46
N SER A 247 21.64 -15.22 16.33
CA SER A 247 22.99 -14.68 16.14
C SER A 247 23.71 -15.56 15.14
N ASP A 248 24.26 -14.95 14.10
CA ASP A 248 25.28 -15.61 13.32
C ASP A 248 26.56 -15.64 14.16
N VAL A 249 27.29 -16.76 14.09
CA VAL A 249 28.61 -16.88 14.70
C VAL A 249 29.52 -15.92 13.96
N PRO A 250 30.31 -15.08 14.63
CA PRO A 250 31.31 -14.29 13.93
C PRO A 250 32.21 -15.27 13.18
N ASP A 251 32.32 -15.10 11.86
CA ASP A 251 33.31 -15.82 11.06
C ASP A 251 34.66 -15.59 11.73
N MET A 252 35.27 -16.68 12.22
CA MET A 252 36.63 -16.66 12.75
C MET A 252 37.56 -16.52 11.54
N ASP A 253 37.64 -15.31 11.01
CA ASP A 253 38.66 -14.93 10.03
C ASP A 253 40.01 -14.83 10.75
N GLY A 254 40.88 -15.81 10.48
CA GLY A 254 42.34 -15.68 10.32
C GLY A 254 43.16 -15.27 11.54
#